data_AF-W2C1P6-F1
#
_entry.id   AF-W2C1P6-F1
#
_cell.length_a   1.000
_cell.length_b   1.000
_cell.length_c   1.000
_cell.angle_alpha   90.00
_cell.angle_beta   90.00
_cell.angle_gamma   90.00
#
_symmetry.space_group_name_H-M   'P 1'
#
loop_
_entity.id
_entity.type
_entity.pdbx_description
1 polymer ?
#
loop_
_entity_poly.entity_id
_entity_poly.type
_entity_poly.pdbx_seq_one_letter_code
_entity_poly.pdbx_strand_id
1 'polypeptide(L)'
;MNKITNIIGLNSTKQSICAFVLLLSLILTSSLSMKTVYVSADDNTPGEITVTFKKDGAGGGDTVVKIKSGECVDLKFPTKGLSKTVEENYEDVVYDQVGWSTAKNQQTSNVTPGTVFTKDTDVWPVWESSETAVPKPVFFAPNGGKGEIENIKVIGKIGNQMPVKIPEKEGFEFKGWSKSPDSQAADVNKNTYVSSYMVCYAVWEKKSSGFEEQIEALQKQVETLKKEIKEYKEKLAEITEKYSSLVTAMETLKEKFEQATTALNKTIEERDKAISEKNKAIEEKNKAISEKDKAVKERDKAKKELEITKKIIAAKSLNVKNFTVKITGNTAKISWKKNFRAQGYLLMYNEVSKKKTITLKIGKNSISKYSIKKLKKGCVYRFQICTYKKIKNRFVYGTYSRVKLKIK
;
A
#
# COMPACT_ATOMS: atom_id res chain seq x y z
N MET A 1 23.00 -13.71 27.52
CA MET A 1 22.44 -12.79 28.52
C MET A 1 21.96 -11.53 27.82
N ASN A 2 20.65 -11.27 27.88
CA ASN A 2 19.96 -9.98 27.68
C ASN A 2 20.31 -9.10 26.48
N LYS A 3 19.37 -9.00 25.51
CA LYS A 3 18.43 -7.86 25.27
C LYS A 3 18.12 -7.66 23.78
N ILE A 4 16.80 -7.50 23.53
CA ILE A 4 16.14 -6.66 22.51
C ILE A 4 16.17 -7.19 21.06
N THR A 5 15.00 -7.57 20.52
CA THR A 5 14.29 -6.81 19.46
C THR A 5 12.83 -7.32 19.25
N ASN A 6 11.95 -6.31 19.21
CA ASN A 6 10.51 -6.15 18.92
C ASN A 6 9.70 -7.04 17.94
N ILE A 7 8.39 -7.22 18.30
CA ILE A 7 7.11 -6.85 17.61
C ILE A 7 6.98 -7.36 16.14
N ILE A 8 5.99 -8.12 15.67
CA ILE A 8 4.53 -7.86 15.55
C ILE A 8 3.82 -9.18 15.17
N GLY A 9 2.63 -9.41 15.72
CA GLY A 9 1.56 -10.05 14.93
C GLY A 9 0.86 -11.23 15.58
N LEU A 10 -0.17 -10.96 16.38
CA LEU A 10 -1.45 -11.66 16.31
C LEU A 10 -2.47 -10.78 17.06
N ASN A 11 -3.11 -9.86 16.32
CA ASN A 11 -4.01 -8.87 16.88
C ASN A 11 -5.34 -9.54 17.31
N SER A 12 -5.73 -9.27 18.55
CA SER A 12 -6.76 -9.92 19.36
C SER A 12 -8.19 -9.50 19.00
N THR A 13 -8.49 -9.24 17.74
CA THR A 13 -9.80 -8.70 17.31
C THR A 13 -10.82 -9.78 16.92
N LYS A 14 -10.49 -11.07 16.99
CA LYS A 14 -11.44 -12.17 16.71
C LYS A 14 -12.00 -12.91 17.94
N GLN A 15 -11.54 -12.57 19.14
CA GLN A 15 -12.06 -13.16 20.38
C GLN A 15 -13.04 -12.24 21.15
N SER A 16 -13.14 -10.95 20.80
CA SER A 16 -14.05 -10.01 21.47
C SER A 16 -15.42 -9.84 20.76
N ILE A 17 -15.56 -10.33 19.52
CA ILE A 17 -16.81 -10.22 18.74
C ILE A 17 -17.82 -11.30 19.18
N CYS A 18 -17.37 -12.47 19.66
CA CYS A 18 -18.28 -13.49 20.22
C CYS A 18 -18.96 -13.06 21.53
N ALA A 19 -18.36 -12.16 22.31
CA ALA A 19 -18.95 -11.68 23.55
C ALA A 19 -19.99 -10.57 23.33
N PHE A 20 -19.89 -9.81 22.23
CA PHE A 20 -20.84 -8.74 21.90
C PHE A 20 -22.08 -9.24 21.13
N VAL A 21 -21.96 -10.34 20.38
CA VAL A 21 -23.12 -10.98 19.70
C VAL A 21 -24.02 -11.74 20.69
N LEU A 22 -23.48 -12.23 21.82
CA LEU A 22 -24.25 -12.88 22.88
C LEU A 22 -24.89 -11.89 23.88
N LEU A 23 -24.45 -10.63 23.92
CA LEU A 23 -25.06 -9.60 24.77
C LEU A 23 -26.17 -8.81 24.05
N LEU A 24 -26.17 -8.79 22.71
CA LEU A 24 -27.26 -8.21 21.92
C LEU A 24 -28.46 -9.15 21.73
N SER A 25 -28.29 -10.46 21.99
CA SER A 25 -29.38 -11.44 22.05
C SER A 25 -30.14 -11.45 23.37
N LEU A 26 -29.78 -10.59 24.34
CA LEU A 26 -30.46 -10.49 25.65
C LEU A 26 -31.28 -9.20 25.84
N ILE A 27 -31.38 -8.30 24.84
CA ILE A 27 -32.12 -7.02 24.95
C ILE A 27 -33.25 -6.90 23.90
N LEU A 28 -33.74 -8.02 23.34
CA LEU A 28 -34.99 -8.01 22.56
C LEU A 28 -36.07 -8.98 23.10
N THR A 29 -36.04 -9.24 24.40
CA THR A 29 -37.16 -9.84 25.14
C THR A 29 -37.59 -8.93 26.29
N SER A 30 -37.89 -7.68 25.97
CA SER A 30 -38.65 -6.81 26.89
C SER A 30 -39.78 -6.10 26.15
N SER A 31 -40.97 -6.70 26.27
CA SER A 31 -42.24 -6.01 26.45
C SER A 31 -42.57 -4.89 25.44
N LEU A 32 -43.04 -5.27 24.26
CA LEU A 32 -44.14 -4.54 23.63
C LEU A 32 -45.42 -5.35 23.87
N SER A 33 -46.19 -4.92 24.87
CA SER A 33 -47.57 -5.31 25.08
C SER A 33 -48.42 -4.81 23.90
N MET A 34 -48.46 -5.56 22.80
CA MET A 34 -49.61 -5.49 21.91
C MET A 34 -50.77 -6.15 22.64
N LYS A 35 -51.68 -5.30 23.11
CA LYS A 35 -53.01 -5.68 23.59
C LYS A 35 -53.78 -6.18 22.37
N THR A 36 -53.57 -7.44 21.99
CA THR A 36 -54.51 -8.15 21.12
C THR A 36 -55.80 -8.25 21.91
N VAL A 37 -56.81 -7.53 21.42
CA VAL A 37 -58.20 -7.69 21.84
C VAL A 37 -58.53 -9.16 21.70
N TYR A 38 -58.87 -9.80 22.81
CA TYR A 38 -59.61 -11.06 22.78
C TYR A 38 -60.92 -10.77 22.03
N VAL A 39 -60.96 -11.08 20.74
CA VAL A 39 -62.20 -11.56 20.15
C VAL A 39 -62.34 -12.94 20.74
N SER A 40 -63.42 -13.14 21.50
CA SER A 40 -63.82 -14.43 22.04
C SER A 40 -63.65 -15.50 20.96
N ALA A 41 -62.65 -16.36 21.12
CA ALA A 41 -62.76 -17.69 20.59
C ALA A 41 -63.95 -18.27 21.35
N ASP A 42 -65.10 -18.33 20.68
CA ASP A 42 -66.11 -19.30 21.06
C ASP A 42 -65.37 -20.63 21.18
N ASP A 43 -65.35 -21.17 22.38
CA ASP A 43 -64.81 -22.48 22.73
C ASP A 43 -65.70 -23.59 22.13
N ASN A 44 -66.20 -23.38 20.90
CA ASN A 44 -66.84 -24.38 20.08
C ASN A 44 -65.74 -25.26 19.49
N THR A 45 -65.10 -26.06 20.35
CA THR A 45 -64.67 -27.36 19.88
C THR A 45 -65.90 -28.00 19.26
N PRO A 46 -65.95 -28.23 17.93
CA PRO A 46 -67.17 -28.66 17.31
C PRO A 46 -67.56 -29.99 17.94
N GLY A 47 -68.70 -30.01 18.63
CA GLY A 47 -69.16 -31.17 19.37
C GLY A 47 -69.14 -32.41 18.47
N GLU A 48 -68.82 -33.56 19.05
CA GLU A 48 -68.97 -34.84 18.37
C GLU A 48 -70.46 -35.03 18.02
N ILE A 49 -70.74 -35.23 16.73
CA ILE A 49 -72.07 -35.51 16.21
C ILE A 49 -72.11 -36.92 15.63
N THR A 50 -73.32 -37.44 15.51
CA THR A 50 -73.60 -38.79 15.02
C THR A 50 -74.32 -38.72 13.68
N VAL A 51 -73.75 -39.36 12.66
CA VAL A 51 -74.44 -39.60 11.39
C VAL A 51 -74.82 -41.08 11.34
N THR A 52 -76.11 -41.38 11.22
CA THR A 52 -76.62 -42.75 11.23
C THR A 52 -77.12 -43.12 9.84
N PHE A 53 -76.37 -43.99 9.17
CA PHE A 53 -76.74 -44.57 7.88
C PHE A 53 -77.73 -45.72 8.11
N LYS A 54 -78.99 -45.44 7.80
CA LYS A 54 -80.11 -46.36 7.96
C LYS A 54 -80.01 -47.55 7.01
N LYS A 55 -80.46 -48.71 7.47
CA LYS A 55 -80.58 -49.90 6.63
C LYS A 55 -81.85 -49.96 5.80
N ASP A 56 -82.94 -49.37 6.30
CA ASP A 56 -84.23 -49.23 5.62
C ASP A 56 -84.71 -50.51 4.89
N GLY A 57 -84.77 -51.62 5.63
CA GLY A 57 -85.20 -52.93 5.13
C GLY A 57 -84.08 -53.80 4.56
N ALA A 58 -82.85 -53.29 4.42
CA ALA A 58 -81.68 -54.11 4.14
C ALA A 58 -81.23 -54.91 5.38
N GLY A 59 -80.57 -56.05 5.16
CA GLY A 59 -80.05 -56.88 6.23
C GLY A 59 -78.99 -56.18 7.11
N GLY A 60 -79.03 -56.48 8.41
CA GLY A 60 -78.12 -55.96 9.44
C GLY A 60 -78.64 -54.73 10.18
N GLY A 61 -77.85 -54.21 11.13
CA GLY A 61 -78.17 -52.97 11.87
C GLY A 61 -77.67 -51.71 11.16
N ASP A 62 -78.20 -50.56 11.57
CA ASP A 62 -77.77 -49.23 11.10
C ASP A 62 -76.26 -49.01 11.30
N THR A 63 -75.61 -48.32 10.37
CA THR A 63 -74.20 -47.95 10.50
C THR A 63 -74.12 -46.56 11.14
N VAL A 64 -73.55 -46.50 12.34
CA VAL A 64 -73.40 -45.25 13.10
C VAL A 64 -71.97 -44.76 12.99
N VAL A 65 -71.78 -43.52 12.51
CA VAL A 65 -70.46 -42.88 12.42
C VAL A 65 -70.44 -41.62 13.24
N LYS A 66 -69.30 -41.38 13.90
CA LYS A 66 -69.09 -40.20 14.72
C LYS A 66 -68.05 -39.28 14.09
N ILE A 67 -68.37 -38.01 13.95
CA ILE A 67 -67.51 -36.98 13.35
C ILE A 67 -67.62 -35.69 14.16
N LYS A 68 -66.67 -34.77 14.00
CA LYS A 68 -66.84 -33.43 14.59
C LYS A 68 -67.84 -32.64 13.78
N SER A 69 -68.65 -31.82 14.44
CA SER A 69 -69.54 -30.88 13.76
C SER A 69 -68.75 -30.02 12.76
N GLY A 70 -69.24 -29.90 11.52
CA GLY A 70 -68.56 -29.17 10.45
C GLY A 70 -67.49 -29.98 9.70
N GLU A 71 -67.23 -31.24 10.06
CA GLU A 71 -66.43 -32.17 9.26
C GLU A 71 -67.31 -33.00 8.33
N CYS A 72 -66.68 -33.59 7.31
CA CYS A 72 -67.33 -34.57 6.44
C CYS A 72 -67.06 -36.00 6.93
N VAL A 73 -67.84 -36.96 6.42
CA VAL A 73 -67.75 -38.36 6.85
C VAL A 73 -66.47 -39.03 6.33
N ASP A 74 -66.02 -38.64 5.13
CA ASP A 74 -64.76 -39.04 4.50
C ASP A 74 -64.43 -40.53 4.65
N LEU A 75 -63.36 -40.87 5.40
CA LEU A 75 -62.90 -42.24 5.61
C LEU A 75 -63.88 -43.12 6.39
N LYS A 76 -64.84 -42.53 7.09
CA LYS A 76 -65.88 -43.27 7.84
C LYS A 76 -67.10 -43.57 6.98
N PHE A 77 -67.11 -43.19 5.70
CA PHE A 77 -68.27 -43.41 4.84
C PHE A 77 -68.49 -44.92 4.63
N PRO A 78 -69.75 -45.40 4.54
CA PRO A 78 -70.00 -46.81 4.30
C PRO A 78 -69.25 -47.30 3.05
N THR A 79 -68.43 -48.35 3.20
CA THR A 79 -67.63 -48.91 2.10
C THR A 79 -68.28 -50.11 1.43
N LYS A 80 -69.47 -50.51 1.90
CA LYS A 80 -70.25 -51.63 1.39
C LYS A 80 -71.65 -51.15 1.03
N GLY A 81 -72.10 -51.48 -0.17
CA GLY A 81 -73.46 -51.20 -0.62
C GLY A 81 -74.48 -52.03 0.15
N LEU A 82 -75.74 -51.59 0.07
CA LEU A 82 -76.89 -52.29 0.62
C LEU A 82 -77.74 -52.89 -0.49
N SER A 83 -78.46 -53.94 -0.14
CA SER A 83 -79.52 -54.53 -0.96
C SER A 83 -80.65 -55.00 -0.06
N LYS A 84 -81.88 -54.95 -0.59
CA LYS A 84 -83.08 -55.48 0.06
C LYS A 84 -83.97 -56.17 -0.96
N THR A 85 -84.79 -57.11 -0.50
CA THR A 85 -85.82 -57.77 -1.30
C THR A 85 -87.17 -57.42 -0.73
N VAL A 86 -88.12 -57.05 -1.60
CA VAL A 86 -89.49 -56.72 -1.24
C VAL A 86 -90.41 -57.55 -2.12
N GLU A 87 -91.40 -58.22 -1.52
CA GLU A 87 -92.44 -58.92 -2.28
C GLU A 87 -93.44 -57.90 -2.83
N GLU A 88 -93.50 -57.76 -4.16
CA GLU A 88 -94.43 -56.88 -4.86
C GLU A 88 -95.19 -57.70 -5.92
N ASN A 89 -96.52 -57.63 -5.93
CA ASN A 89 -97.36 -58.40 -6.86
C ASN A 89 -97.03 -59.91 -6.93
N TYR A 90 -96.72 -60.53 -5.78
CA TYR A 90 -96.32 -61.94 -5.64
C TYR A 90 -94.96 -62.30 -6.27
N GLU A 91 -94.12 -61.31 -6.58
CA GLU A 91 -92.75 -61.50 -7.05
C GLU A 91 -91.74 -60.82 -6.10
N ASP A 92 -90.59 -61.47 -5.91
CA ASP A 92 -89.48 -60.91 -5.12
C ASP A 92 -88.69 -59.88 -5.94
N VAL A 93 -88.90 -58.59 -5.65
CA VAL A 93 -88.16 -57.50 -6.29
C VAL A 93 -86.93 -57.14 -5.46
N VAL A 94 -85.76 -57.23 -6.07
CA VAL A 94 -84.48 -56.83 -5.44
C VAL A 94 -84.23 -55.35 -5.71
N TYR A 95 -83.84 -54.62 -4.68
CA TYR A 95 -83.41 -53.23 -4.76
C TYR A 95 -81.94 -53.11 -4.37
N ASP A 96 -81.16 -52.44 -5.20
CA ASP A 96 -79.77 -52.07 -4.93
C ASP A 96 -79.68 -50.62 -4.49
N GLN A 97 -78.80 -50.34 -3.53
CA GLN A 97 -78.53 -48.98 -3.09
C GLN A 97 -77.62 -48.26 -4.09
N VAL A 98 -78.09 -47.09 -4.55
CA VAL A 98 -77.40 -46.27 -5.57
C VAL A 98 -76.98 -44.90 -5.05
N GLY A 99 -77.33 -44.57 -3.81
CA GLY A 99 -77.10 -43.26 -3.22
C GLY A 99 -77.48 -43.20 -1.75
N TRP A 100 -77.22 -42.05 -1.15
CA TRP A 100 -77.58 -41.75 0.23
C TRP A 100 -78.26 -40.39 0.29
N SER A 101 -79.29 -40.25 1.12
CA SER A 101 -80.01 -39.00 1.29
C SER A 101 -80.31 -38.64 2.73
N THR A 102 -80.29 -37.35 3.06
CA THR A 102 -80.74 -36.84 4.36
C THR A 102 -82.25 -36.94 4.57
N ALA A 103 -83.02 -37.34 3.55
CA ALA A 103 -84.45 -37.57 3.65
C ALA A 103 -84.80 -38.99 3.22
N LYS A 104 -85.82 -39.56 3.87
CA LYS A 104 -86.33 -40.90 3.55
C LYS A 104 -87.08 -40.89 2.21
N ASN A 105 -87.03 -42.02 1.49
CA ASN A 105 -87.76 -42.26 0.23
C ASN A 105 -87.42 -41.27 -0.91
N GLN A 106 -86.19 -40.75 -0.95
CA GLN A 106 -85.75 -39.88 -2.04
C GLN A 106 -85.32 -40.68 -3.27
N GLN A 107 -85.48 -40.07 -4.45
CA GLN A 107 -85.03 -40.63 -5.73
C GLN A 107 -83.58 -40.21 -6.09
N THR A 108 -83.05 -39.18 -5.43
CA THR A 108 -81.71 -38.62 -5.71
C THR A 108 -80.80 -38.67 -4.48
N SER A 109 -79.52 -38.88 -4.73
CA SER A 109 -78.46 -38.87 -3.73
C SER A 109 -78.01 -37.43 -3.46
N ASN A 110 -77.94 -37.02 -2.20
CA ASN A 110 -77.35 -35.74 -1.79
C ASN A 110 -76.31 -35.90 -0.67
N VAL A 111 -75.96 -37.14 -0.32
CA VAL A 111 -74.95 -37.44 0.69
C VAL A 111 -73.79 -38.19 0.04
N THR A 112 -72.60 -37.60 0.14
CA THR A 112 -71.34 -38.13 -0.36
C THR A 112 -70.32 -38.18 0.79
N PRO A 113 -69.16 -38.83 0.62
CA PRO A 113 -68.10 -38.79 1.62
C PRO A 113 -67.68 -37.37 2.00
N GLY A 114 -67.74 -36.42 1.06
CA GLY A 114 -67.40 -35.01 1.28
C GLY A 114 -68.51 -34.16 1.89
N THR A 115 -69.73 -34.70 2.08
CA THR A 115 -70.85 -33.97 2.69
C THR A 115 -70.52 -33.65 4.15
N VAL A 116 -70.65 -32.37 4.51
CA VAL A 116 -70.43 -31.86 5.86
C VAL A 116 -71.72 -31.92 6.67
N PHE A 117 -71.63 -32.40 7.91
CA PHE A 117 -72.76 -32.42 8.84
C PHE A 117 -72.45 -31.53 10.05
N THR A 118 -73.45 -30.80 10.54
CA THR A 118 -73.31 -29.90 11.70
C THR A 118 -74.09 -30.33 12.93
N LYS A 119 -74.92 -31.37 12.80
CA LYS A 119 -75.77 -31.94 13.85
C LYS A 119 -76.03 -33.42 13.59
N ASP A 120 -76.51 -34.13 14.60
CA ASP A 120 -76.94 -35.52 14.47
C ASP A 120 -77.95 -35.68 13.33
N THR A 121 -77.68 -36.63 12.44
CA THR A 121 -78.43 -36.78 11.19
C THR A 121 -78.61 -38.24 10.81
N ASP A 122 -79.86 -38.64 10.61
CA ASP A 122 -80.19 -39.91 9.96
C ASP A 122 -80.08 -39.77 8.43
N VAL A 123 -79.36 -40.70 7.80
CA VAL A 123 -79.14 -40.76 6.36
C VAL A 123 -79.75 -42.05 5.83
N TRP A 124 -80.56 -41.94 4.79
CA TRP A 124 -81.37 -43.01 4.23
C TRP A 124 -80.83 -43.47 2.86
N PRO A 125 -80.86 -44.77 2.55
CA PRO A 125 -80.43 -45.27 1.26
C PRO A 125 -81.42 -44.84 0.16
N VAL A 126 -80.88 -44.53 -1.01
CA VAL A 126 -81.65 -44.33 -2.24
C VAL A 126 -81.65 -45.65 -3.01
N TRP A 127 -82.84 -46.16 -3.31
CA TRP A 127 -83.06 -47.49 -3.88
C TRP A 127 -83.39 -47.43 -5.38
N GLU A 128 -82.87 -48.38 -6.15
CA GLU A 128 -83.18 -48.59 -7.57
C GLU A 128 -83.41 -50.10 -7.80
N SER A 129 -84.43 -50.48 -8.58
CA SER A 129 -84.80 -51.90 -8.77
C SER A 129 -83.79 -52.63 -9.67
N SER A 130 -83.49 -53.88 -9.30
CA SER A 130 -82.41 -54.68 -9.90
C SER A 130 -82.74 -55.33 -11.25
N GLU A 131 -83.95 -55.10 -11.79
CA GLU A 131 -84.41 -55.63 -13.08
C GLU A 131 -83.80 -54.91 -14.28
N THR A 132 -83.24 -53.72 -14.07
CA THR A 132 -82.48 -52.97 -15.08
C THR A 132 -80.98 -53.28 -14.95
N ALA A 133 -80.18 -52.98 -15.97
CA ALA A 133 -78.71 -53.04 -15.83
C ALA A 133 -78.26 -52.02 -14.78
N VAL A 134 -78.27 -52.41 -13.50
CA VAL A 134 -78.19 -51.48 -12.38
C VAL A 134 -76.84 -50.76 -12.40
N PRO A 135 -76.84 -49.42 -12.50
CA PRO A 135 -75.60 -48.69 -12.40
C PRO A 135 -75.07 -48.79 -10.96
N LYS A 136 -73.79 -49.13 -10.82
CA LYS A 136 -73.14 -49.25 -9.52
C LYS A 136 -72.64 -47.87 -9.07
N PRO A 137 -72.89 -47.48 -7.81
CA PRO A 137 -72.49 -46.17 -7.34
C PRO A 137 -70.99 -46.15 -7.05
N VAL A 138 -70.33 -45.06 -7.44
CA VAL A 138 -68.95 -44.74 -7.09
C VAL A 138 -68.93 -43.43 -6.34
N PHE A 139 -68.44 -43.48 -5.10
CA PHE A 139 -68.29 -42.33 -4.22
C PHE A 139 -66.82 -41.88 -4.18
N PHE A 140 -66.61 -40.60 -3.91
CA PHE A 140 -65.28 -39.98 -3.93
C PHE A 140 -65.00 -39.29 -2.60
N ALA A 141 -64.07 -39.86 -1.82
CA ALA A 141 -63.68 -39.47 -0.48
C ALA A 141 -62.46 -38.52 -0.51
N PRO A 142 -62.58 -37.29 0.05
CA PRO A 142 -61.51 -36.30 -0.02
C PRO A 142 -60.23 -36.69 0.73
N ASN A 143 -60.24 -37.75 1.55
CA ASN A 143 -59.08 -38.35 2.22
C ASN A 143 -58.24 -37.33 3.01
N GLY A 144 -58.89 -36.71 3.99
CA GLY A 144 -58.35 -35.61 4.79
C GLY A 144 -58.32 -34.26 4.08
N GLY A 145 -58.82 -34.16 2.84
CA GLY A 145 -59.12 -32.90 2.18
C GLY A 145 -60.54 -32.39 2.49
N LYS A 146 -60.91 -31.26 1.88
CA LYS A 146 -62.25 -30.67 1.93
C LYS A 146 -62.81 -30.51 0.53
N GLY A 147 -64.13 -30.58 0.40
CA GLY A 147 -64.84 -30.39 -0.86
C GLY A 147 -65.99 -31.37 -1.01
N GLU A 148 -67.07 -30.92 -1.62
CA GLU A 148 -68.21 -31.76 -1.95
C GLU A 148 -68.06 -32.31 -3.37
N ILE A 149 -67.79 -33.61 -3.47
CA ILE A 149 -67.58 -34.32 -4.72
C ILE A 149 -68.82 -35.16 -5.01
N GLU A 150 -69.43 -34.94 -6.19
CA GLU A 150 -70.61 -35.68 -6.62
C GLU A 150 -70.29 -37.17 -6.80
N ASN A 151 -71.16 -38.04 -6.30
CA ASN A 151 -71.07 -39.47 -6.59
C ASN A 151 -71.62 -39.75 -7.99
N ILE A 152 -71.12 -40.80 -8.63
CA ILE A 152 -71.55 -41.21 -9.97
C ILE A 152 -72.21 -42.57 -9.94
N LYS A 153 -72.97 -42.85 -11.00
CA LYS A 153 -73.65 -44.13 -11.25
C LYS A 153 -73.10 -44.69 -12.56
N VAL A 154 -72.47 -45.85 -12.52
CA VAL A 154 -71.66 -46.39 -13.62
C VAL A 154 -72.09 -47.80 -14.00
N ILE A 155 -72.22 -48.08 -15.29
CA ILE A 155 -72.33 -49.44 -15.84
C ILE A 155 -71.00 -49.77 -16.53
N GLY A 156 -70.24 -50.71 -15.98
CA GLY A 156 -68.94 -51.09 -16.52
C GLY A 156 -67.83 -50.09 -16.20
N LYS A 157 -67.28 -49.38 -17.19
CA LYS A 157 -66.14 -48.45 -16.99
C LYS A 157 -66.62 -47.05 -16.62
N ILE A 158 -65.89 -46.35 -15.74
CA ILE A 158 -66.22 -44.97 -15.31
C ILE A 158 -66.39 -44.01 -16.50
N GLY A 159 -65.59 -44.15 -17.56
CA GLY A 159 -65.69 -43.32 -18.76
C GLY A 159 -65.50 -41.83 -18.46
N ASN A 160 -66.33 -40.99 -19.09
CA ASN A 160 -66.26 -39.53 -18.95
C ASN A 160 -66.95 -39.01 -17.68
N GLN A 161 -67.35 -39.89 -16.75
CA GLN A 161 -68.02 -39.52 -15.50
C GLN A 161 -67.04 -39.30 -14.33
N MET A 162 -65.73 -39.18 -14.58
CA MET A 162 -64.80 -38.79 -13.52
C MET A 162 -65.18 -37.43 -12.92
N PRO A 163 -65.01 -37.20 -11.60
CA PRO A 163 -65.33 -35.92 -11.00
C PRO A 163 -64.54 -34.77 -11.63
N VAL A 164 -65.25 -33.71 -12.02
CA VAL A 164 -64.65 -32.45 -12.50
C VAL A 164 -64.19 -31.60 -11.32
N LYS A 165 -64.99 -31.57 -10.24
CA LYS A 165 -64.60 -30.96 -8.97
C LYS A 165 -63.66 -31.91 -8.23
N ILE A 166 -62.52 -31.39 -7.82
CA ILE A 166 -61.54 -32.11 -7.00
C ILE A 166 -61.52 -31.52 -5.59
N PRO A 167 -61.19 -32.32 -4.56
CA PRO A 167 -61.01 -31.80 -3.21
C PRO A 167 -59.75 -30.92 -3.10
N GLU A 168 -59.67 -30.15 -2.02
CA GLU A 168 -58.50 -29.35 -1.65
C GLU A 168 -57.95 -29.77 -0.29
N LYS A 169 -56.62 -29.78 -0.17
CA LYS A 169 -55.92 -30.08 1.09
C LYS A 169 -54.73 -29.14 1.25
N GLU A 170 -54.75 -28.34 2.31
CA GLU A 170 -53.72 -27.32 2.57
C GLU A 170 -52.33 -27.94 2.66
N GLY A 171 -51.36 -27.39 1.92
CA GLY A 171 -50.00 -27.91 1.86
C GLY A 171 -49.80 -29.16 0.99
N PHE A 172 -50.85 -29.64 0.30
CA PHE A 172 -50.76 -30.80 -0.60
C PHE A 172 -51.28 -30.47 -2.02
N GLU A 173 -50.84 -31.28 -2.98
CA GLU A 173 -51.30 -31.30 -4.37
C GLU A 173 -52.10 -32.59 -4.61
N PHE A 174 -53.27 -32.47 -5.24
CA PHE A 174 -54.11 -33.60 -5.62
C PHE A 174 -53.51 -34.35 -6.82
N LYS A 175 -53.28 -35.66 -6.67
CA LYS A 175 -52.67 -36.50 -7.72
C LYS A 175 -53.66 -37.42 -8.44
N GLY A 176 -54.90 -37.50 -7.97
CA GLY A 176 -55.92 -38.36 -8.54
C GLY A 176 -56.66 -39.17 -7.49
N TRP A 177 -57.36 -40.21 -7.93
CA TRP A 177 -58.20 -41.06 -7.09
C TRP A 177 -57.61 -42.47 -6.98
N SER A 178 -57.77 -43.09 -5.81
CA SER A 178 -57.37 -44.47 -5.58
C SER A 178 -58.47 -45.33 -4.96
N LYS A 179 -58.42 -46.65 -5.17
CA LYS A 179 -59.32 -47.61 -4.48
C LYS A 179 -58.96 -47.82 -3.01
N SER A 180 -57.76 -47.39 -2.59
CA SER A 180 -57.27 -47.53 -1.22
C SER A 180 -57.02 -46.16 -0.58
N PRO A 181 -57.44 -45.93 0.68
CA PRO A 181 -57.20 -44.67 1.39
C PRO A 181 -55.71 -44.41 1.66
N ASP A 182 -54.89 -45.46 1.73
CA ASP A 182 -53.47 -45.37 2.07
C ASP A 182 -52.55 -45.28 0.83
N SER A 183 -53.13 -45.33 -0.38
CA SER A 183 -52.35 -45.32 -1.61
C SER A 183 -51.61 -44.00 -1.82
N GLN A 184 -50.33 -44.11 -2.19
CA GLN A 184 -49.50 -42.97 -2.59
C GLN A 184 -49.60 -42.67 -4.10
N ALA A 185 -50.32 -43.50 -4.86
CA ALA A 185 -50.49 -43.35 -6.30
C ALA A 185 -51.97 -43.52 -6.71
N ALA A 186 -52.41 -42.70 -7.67
CA ALA A 186 -53.74 -42.81 -8.23
C ALA A 186 -53.85 -44.05 -9.14
N ASP A 187 -54.85 -44.90 -8.88
CA ASP A 187 -55.14 -46.12 -9.67
C ASP A 187 -56.58 -46.16 -10.21
N VAL A 188 -57.36 -45.09 -10.00
CA VAL A 188 -58.70 -44.90 -10.54
C VAL A 188 -58.68 -43.87 -11.67
N ASN A 189 -59.18 -44.25 -12.84
CA ASN A 189 -59.30 -43.40 -14.01
C ASN A 189 -60.51 -43.80 -14.87
N LYS A 190 -60.71 -43.14 -16.02
CA LYS A 190 -61.83 -43.41 -16.95
C LYS A 190 -61.96 -44.88 -17.40
N ASN A 191 -60.88 -45.66 -17.37
CA ASN A 191 -60.88 -47.06 -17.79
C ASN A 191 -61.15 -48.03 -16.64
N THR A 192 -61.22 -47.55 -15.40
CA THR A 192 -61.49 -48.37 -14.22
C THR A 192 -62.89 -48.97 -14.33
N TYR A 193 -62.95 -50.30 -14.25
CA TYR A 193 -64.20 -51.05 -14.27
C TYR A 193 -64.82 -51.12 -12.87
N VAL A 194 -66.13 -50.89 -12.81
CA VAL A 194 -66.95 -50.85 -11.60
C VAL A 194 -67.93 -52.03 -11.67
N SER A 195 -67.67 -53.05 -10.87
CA SER A 195 -68.52 -54.25 -10.77
C SER A 195 -69.46 -54.22 -9.55
N SER A 196 -69.22 -53.31 -8.60
CA SER A 196 -69.98 -53.18 -7.35
C SER A 196 -69.81 -51.79 -6.75
N TYR A 197 -70.52 -51.52 -5.66
CA TYR A 197 -70.38 -50.34 -4.83
C TYR A 197 -68.89 -50.03 -4.54
N MET A 198 -68.46 -48.80 -4.80
CA MET A 198 -67.05 -48.42 -4.68
C MET A 198 -66.90 -47.05 -4.00
N VAL A 199 -65.91 -46.92 -3.13
CA VAL A 199 -65.43 -45.63 -2.61
C VAL A 199 -64.00 -45.44 -3.08
N CYS A 200 -63.74 -44.33 -3.75
CA CYS A 200 -62.43 -43.91 -4.24
C CYS A 200 -61.90 -42.77 -3.35
N TYR A 201 -60.62 -42.78 -3.02
CA TYR A 201 -59.98 -41.85 -2.08
C TYR A 201 -59.01 -40.94 -2.81
N ALA A 202 -58.98 -39.66 -2.43
CA ALA A 202 -58.03 -38.71 -3.00
C ALA A 202 -56.57 -39.08 -2.63
N VAL A 203 -55.66 -38.95 -3.59
CA VAL A 203 -54.22 -39.14 -3.41
C VAL A 203 -53.54 -37.78 -3.36
N TRP A 204 -52.64 -37.59 -2.38
CA TRP A 204 -52.04 -36.29 -2.06
C TRP A 204 -50.51 -36.36 -2.09
N GLU A 205 -49.87 -35.37 -2.71
CA GLU A 205 -48.40 -35.15 -2.61
C GLU A 205 -48.13 -33.85 -1.84
N LYS A 206 -47.19 -33.86 -0.89
CA LYS A 206 -46.86 -32.67 -0.09
C LYS A 206 -46.17 -31.61 -0.98
N LYS A 207 -46.67 -30.36 -0.96
CA LYS A 207 -46.01 -29.22 -1.64
C LYS A 207 -44.66 -28.95 -0.97
N SER A 208 -43.59 -28.83 -1.74
CA SER A 208 -42.23 -28.64 -1.22
C SER A 208 -42.02 -27.21 -0.71
N SER A 209 -41.98 -27.02 0.60
CA SER A 209 -41.74 -25.72 1.28
C SER A 209 -40.25 -25.37 1.49
N GLY A 210 -39.32 -26.21 1.00
CA GLY A 210 -37.88 -26.07 1.26
C GLY A 210 -37.15 -25.07 0.37
N PHE A 211 -37.78 -24.61 -0.70
CA PHE A 211 -37.15 -23.71 -1.67
C PHE A 211 -37.38 -22.22 -1.32
N GLU A 212 -38.51 -21.87 -0.71
CA GLU A 212 -38.78 -20.46 -0.36
C GLU A 212 -37.78 -19.92 0.68
N GLU A 213 -37.48 -20.68 1.74
CA GLU A 213 -36.50 -20.27 2.76
C GLU A 213 -35.08 -20.10 2.18
N GLN A 214 -34.70 -20.96 1.23
CA GLN A 214 -33.40 -20.87 0.56
C GLN A 214 -33.32 -19.64 -0.36
N ILE A 215 -34.42 -19.31 -1.05
CA ILE A 215 -34.50 -18.11 -1.90
C ILE A 215 -34.35 -16.85 -1.06
N GLU A 216 -35.04 -16.76 0.08
CA GLU A 216 -34.96 -15.59 0.97
C GLU A 216 -33.54 -15.43 1.55
N ALA A 217 -32.91 -16.54 1.97
CA ALA A 217 -31.54 -16.53 2.44
C ALA A 217 -30.55 -16.06 1.35
N LEU A 218 -30.70 -16.55 0.12
CA LEU A 218 -29.88 -16.14 -1.02
C LEU A 218 -30.08 -14.65 -1.37
N GLN A 219 -31.30 -14.15 -1.33
CA GLN A 219 -31.59 -12.73 -1.58
C GLN A 219 -30.88 -11.83 -0.56
N LYS A 220 -30.90 -12.21 0.73
CA LYS A 220 -30.21 -11.47 1.79
C LYS A 220 -28.68 -11.46 1.59
N GLN A 221 -28.11 -12.57 1.13
CA GLN A 221 -26.68 -12.65 0.78
C GLN A 221 -26.35 -11.74 -0.41
N VAL A 222 -27.18 -11.73 -1.45
CA VAL A 222 -27.01 -10.86 -2.63
C VAL A 222 -27.04 -9.39 -2.23
N GLU A 223 -27.98 -8.97 -1.38
CA GLU A 223 -28.05 -7.58 -0.90
C GLU A 223 -26.83 -7.18 -0.07
N THR A 224 -26.31 -8.11 0.75
CA THR A 224 -25.08 -7.89 1.51
C THR A 224 -23.88 -7.69 0.57
N LEU A 225 -23.71 -8.57 -0.42
CA LEU A 225 -22.62 -8.48 -1.41
C LEU A 225 -22.70 -7.21 -2.26
N LYS A 226 -23.90 -6.74 -2.63
CA LYS A 226 -24.08 -5.47 -3.35
C LYS A 226 -23.54 -4.28 -2.55
N LYS A 227 -23.78 -4.26 -1.24
CA LYS A 227 -23.28 -3.21 -0.35
C LYS A 227 -21.75 -3.22 -0.28
N GLU A 228 -21.14 -4.39 -0.10
CA GLU A 228 -19.68 -4.55 -0.08
C GLU A 228 -19.04 -4.09 -1.40
N ILE A 229 -19.61 -4.49 -2.55
CA ILE A 229 -19.14 -4.06 -3.87
C ILE A 229 -19.16 -2.53 -4.00
N LYS A 230 -20.21 -1.87 -3.49
CA LYS A 230 -20.30 -0.41 -3.51
C LYS A 230 -19.17 0.24 -2.69
N GLU A 231 -18.94 -0.24 -1.47
CA GLU A 231 -17.86 0.27 -0.61
C GLU A 231 -16.47 0.07 -1.25
N TYR A 232 -16.22 -1.07 -1.89
CA TYR A 232 -14.97 -1.31 -2.59
C TYR A 232 -14.78 -0.40 -3.82
N LYS A 233 -15.86 -0.09 -4.55
CA LYS A 233 -15.80 0.84 -5.69
C LYS A 233 -15.45 2.26 -5.25
N GLU A 234 -16.02 2.73 -4.15
CA GLU A 234 -15.71 4.06 -3.59
C GLU A 234 -14.26 4.15 -3.12
N LYS A 235 -13.76 3.12 -2.41
CA LYS A 235 -12.35 3.03 -2.01
C LYS A 235 -11.41 3.01 -3.22
N LEU A 236 -11.78 2.30 -4.28
CA LEU A 236 -10.99 2.26 -5.51
C LEU A 236 -10.90 3.65 -6.16
N ALA A 237 -12.00 4.38 -6.23
CA ALA A 237 -12.02 5.74 -6.77
C ALA A 237 -11.11 6.69 -5.97
N GLU A 238 -11.16 6.63 -4.64
CA GLU A 238 -10.28 7.43 -3.77
C GLU A 238 -8.79 7.10 -3.98
N ILE A 239 -8.46 5.81 -4.14
CA ILE A 239 -7.09 5.37 -4.44
C ILE A 239 -6.66 5.89 -5.82
N THR A 240 -7.52 5.84 -6.83
CA THR A 240 -7.23 6.34 -8.18
C THR A 240 -6.94 7.84 -8.17
N GLU A 241 -7.71 8.64 -7.43
CA GLU A 241 -7.49 10.08 -7.31
C GLU A 241 -6.16 10.40 -6.60
N LYS A 242 -5.85 9.68 -5.52
CA LYS A 242 -4.55 9.80 -4.83
C LYS A 242 -3.39 9.43 -5.74
N TYR A 243 -3.52 8.37 -6.52
CA TYR A 243 -2.49 7.94 -7.47
C TYR A 243 -2.28 9.00 -8.57
N SER A 244 -3.36 9.56 -9.13
CA SER A 244 -3.28 10.65 -10.10
C SER A 244 -2.54 11.87 -9.54
N SER A 245 -2.88 12.26 -8.30
CA SER A 245 -2.22 13.37 -7.60
C SER A 245 -0.75 13.11 -7.31
N LEU A 246 -0.39 11.85 -7.00
CA LEU A 246 1.00 11.46 -6.78
C LEU A 246 1.81 11.54 -8.08
N VAL A 247 1.24 11.11 -9.20
CA VAL A 247 1.90 11.16 -10.52
C VAL A 247 2.20 12.61 -10.90
N THR A 248 1.24 13.52 -10.77
CA THR A 248 1.46 14.95 -11.08
C THR A 248 2.50 15.60 -10.16
N ALA A 249 2.51 15.23 -8.88
CA ALA A 249 3.54 15.69 -7.93
C ALA A 249 4.94 15.17 -8.32
N MET A 250 5.05 13.92 -8.76
CA MET A 250 6.30 13.33 -9.23
C MET A 250 6.82 14.01 -10.50
N GLU A 251 5.94 14.31 -11.46
CA GLU A 251 6.30 15.06 -12.68
C GLU A 251 6.82 16.47 -12.34
N THR A 252 6.11 17.18 -11.47
CA THR A 252 6.52 18.51 -11.00
C THR A 252 7.88 18.46 -10.28
N LEU A 253 8.13 17.41 -9.49
CA LEU A 253 9.40 17.23 -8.79
C LEU A 253 10.54 16.96 -9.78
N LYS A 254 10.29 16.14 -10.81
CA LYS A 254 11.26 15.86 -11.89
C LYS A 254 11.65 17.15 -12.61
N GLU A 255 10.68 17.99 -12.99
CA GLU A 255 10.95 19.28 -13.62
C GLU A 255 11.80 20.18 -12.73
N LYS A 256 11.50 20.25 -11.42
CA LYS A 256 12.32 21.01 -10.46
C LYS A 256 13.75 20.50 -10.36
N PHE A 257 13.96 19.18 -10.40
CA PHE A 257 15.29 18.59 -10.40
C PHE A 257 16.07 18.91 -11.68
N GLU A 258 15.42 18.86 -12.84
CA GLU A 258 16.03 19.25 -14.12
C GLU A 258 16.43 20.72 -14.10
N GLN A 259 15.55 21.62 -13.68
CA GLN A 259 15.84 23.06 -13.53
C GLN A 259 17.01 23.31 -12.56
N ALA A 260 17.02 22.64 -11.41
CA ALA A 260 18.11 22.76 -10.45
C ALA A 260 19.45 22.28 -11.02
N THR A 261 19.44 21.19 -11.79
CA THR A 261 20.64 20.66 -12.46
C THR A 261 21.17 21.64 -13.50
N THR A 262 20.30 22.23 -14.32
CA THR A 262 20.69 23.26 -15.30
C THR A 262 21.27 24.50 -14.62
N ALA A 263 20.64 24.98 -13.54
CA ALA A 263 21.12 26.14 -12.80
C ALA A 263 22.50 25.88 -12.14
N LEU A 264 22.69 24.66 -11.60
CA LEU A 264 23.97 24.26 -11.01
C LEU A 264 25.08 24.20 -12.06
N ASN A 265 24.82 23.60 -13.22
CA ASN A 265 25.79 23.51 -14.31
C ASN A 265 26.21 24.90 -14.80
N LYS A 266 25.26 25.81 -14.99
CA LYS A 266 25.56 27.21 -15.33
C LYS A 266 26.46 27.88 -14.28
N THR A 267 26.17 27.65 -12.99
CA THR A 267 26.99 28.19 -11.89
C THR A 267 28.42 27.62 -11.90
N ILE A 268 28.57 26.35 -12.26
CA ILE A 268 29.88 25.69 -12.39
C ILE A 268 30.67 26.30 -13.55
N GLU A 269 30.04 26.49 -14.72
CA GLU A 269 30.67 27.13 -15.87
C GLU A 269 31.17 28.55 -15.55
N GLU A 270 30.36 29.35 -14.85
CA GLU A 270 30.74 30.69 -14.39
C GLU A 270 31.93 30.64 -13.41
N ARG A 271 31.95 29.68 -12.48
CA ARG A 271 33.08 29.47 -11.56
C ARG A 271 34.35 29.05 -12.29
N ASP A 272 34.26 28.14 -13.25
CA ASP A 272 35.41 27.66 -14.01
C ASP A 272 36.03 28.78 -14.84
N LYS A 273 35.19 29.64 -15.43
CA LYS A 273 35.65 30.85 -16.12
C LYS A 273 36.39 31.79 -15.16
N ALA A 274 35.83 32.06 -13.99
CA ALA A 274 36.46 32.92 -13.00
C ALA A 274 37.77 32.34 -12.45
N ILE A 275 37.86 31.01 -12.28
CA ILE A 275 39.10 30.31 -11.89
C ILE A 275 40.15 30.45 -12.98
N SER A 276 39.79 30.26 -14.25
CA SER A 276 40.68 30.44 -15.39
C SER A 276 41.28 31.85 -15.45
N GLU A 277 40.45 32.87 -15.27
CA GLU A 277 40.88 34.27 -15.22
C GLU A 277 41.85 34.54 -14.05
N LYS A 278 41.54 34.03 -12.85
CA LYS A 278 42.43 34.14 -11.69
C LYS A 278 43.78 33.44 -11.92
N ASN A 279 43.78 32.28 -12.56
CA ASN A 279 45.03 31.55 -12.85
C ASN A 279 45.93 32.32 -13.81
N LYS A 280 45.36 32.96 -14.85
CA LYS A 280 46.13 33.84 -15.75
C LYS A 280 46.76 35.01 -14.99
N ALA A 281 45.99 35.68 -14.13
CA ALA A 281 46.50 36.79 -13.31
C ALA A 281 47.61 36.34 -12.35
N ILE A 282 47.52 35.14 -11.78
CA ILE A 282 48.57 34.56 -10.94
C ILE A 282 49.84 34.31 -11.76
N GLU A 283 49.72 33.79 -12.98
CA GLU A 283 50.87 33.55 -13.86
C GLU A 283 51.61 34.85 -14.21
N GLU A 284 50.87 35.89 -14.58
CA GLU A 284 51.41 37.23 -14.84
C GLU A 284 52.13 37.80 -13.62
N LYS A 285 51.50 37.69 -12.43
CA LYS A 285 52.12 38.14 -11.18
C LYS A 285 53.41 37.37 -10.86
N ASN A 286 53.44 36.06 -11.12
CA ASN A 286 54.63 35.24 -10.92
C ASN A 286 55.77 35.64 -11.88
N LYS A 287 55.46 35.97 -13.13
CA LYS A 287 56.45 36.52 -14.10
C LYS A 287 57.02 37.84 -13.59
N ALA A 288 56.16 38.76 -13.15
CA ALA A 288 56.59 40.05 -12.60
C ALA A 288 57.44 39.91 -11.33
N ILE A 289 57.12 38.97 -10.43
CA ILE A 289 57.94 38.66 -9.25
C ILE A 289 59.33 38.16 -9.66
N SER A 290 59.40 37.24 -10.63
CA SER A 290 60.68 36.71 -11.15
C SER A 290 61.57 37.80 -11.74
N GLU A 291 60.98 38.73 -12.50
CA GLU A 291 61.70 39.89 -13.04
C GLU A 291 62.21 40.82 -11.93
N LYS A 292 61.36 41.10 -10.93
CA LYS A 292 61.74 41.91 -9.78
C LYS A 292 62.88 41.27 -8.98
N ASP A 293 62.87 39.95 -8.80
CA ASP A 293 63.95 39.22 -8.12
C ASP A 293 65.28 39.31 -8.87
N LYS A 294 65.26 39.25 -10.21
CA LYS A 294 66.45 39.49 -11.03
C LYS A 294 66.98 40.90 -10.83
N ALA A 295 66.12 41.91 -10.91
CA ALA A 295 66.50 43.31 -10.70
C ALA A 295 67.08 43.55 -9.30
N VAL A 296 66.51 42.93 -8.26
CA VAL A 296 67.04 43.01 -6.88
C VAL A 296 68.44 42.40 -6.80
N LYS A 297 68.67 41.22 -7.40
CA LYS A 297 70.01 40.59 -7.43
C LYS A 297 71.06 41.47 -8.11
N GLU A 298 70.69 42.11 -9.21
CA GLU A 298 71.58 43.05 -9.93
C GLU A 298 71.88 44.30 -9.10
N ARG A 299 70.85 44.90 -8.50
CA ARG A 299 71.00 46.05 -7.59
C ARG A 299 71.92 45.72 -6.42
N ASP A 300 71.80 44.54 -5.83
CA ASP A 300 72.63 44.12 -4.70
C ASP A 300 74.09 43.90 -5.11
N LYS A 301 74.36 43.39 -6.32
CA LYS A 301 75.72 43.32 -6.89
C LYS A 301 76.30 44.73 -7.09
N ALA A 302 75.55 45.62 -7.75
CA ALA A 302 75.97 46.99 -8.01
C ALA A 302 76.25 47.76 -6.70
N LYS A 303 75.44 47.56 -5.66
CA LYS A 303 75.65 48.17 -4.34
C LYS A 303 76.97 47.72 -3.70
N LYS A 304 77.30 46.43 -3.78
CA LYS A 304 78.60 45.90 -3.29
C LYS A 304 79.77 46.51 -4.05
N GLU A 305 79.66 46.63 -5.37
CA GLU A 305 80.69 47.25 -6.21
C GLU A 305 80.88 48.73 -5.89
N LEU A 306 79.79 49.48 -5.73
CA LEU A 306 79.83 50.88 -5.34
C LEU A 306 80.53 51.08 -4.00
N GLU A 307 80.28 50.22 -3.01
CA GLU A 307 80.94 50.29 -1.71
C GLU A 307 82.47 50.09 -1.81
N ILE A 308 82.91 49.17 -2.66
CA ILE A 308 84.34 48.94 -2.93
C ILE A 308 84.94 50.16 -3.61
N THR A 309 84.28 50.71 -4.62
CA THR A 309 84.72 51.90 -5.34
C THR A 309 84.88 53.09 -4.38
N LYS A 310 83.92 53.31 -3.47
CA LYS A 310 84.03 54.33 -2.41
C LYS A 310 85.27 54.10 -1.53
N LYS A 311 85.54 52.86 -1.10
CA LYS A 311 86.74 52.51 -0.32
C LYS A 311 88.04 52.79 -1.10
N ILE A 312 88.07 52.48 -2.41
CA ILE A 312 89.23 52.73 -3.29
C ILE A 312 89.49 54.23 -3.42
N ILE A 313 88.46 55.03 -3.72
CA ILE A 313 88.58 56.50 -3.83
C ILE A 313 89.10 57.09 -2.52
N ALA A 314 88.53 56.67 -1.38
CA ALA A 314 88.96 57.11 -0.06
C ALA A 314 90.40 56.70 0.28
N ALA A 315 90.90 55.57 -0.24
CA ALA A 315 92.30 55.17 -0.07
C ALA A 315 93.26 55.97 -0.97
N LYS A 316 92.87 56.28 -2.21
CA LYS A 316 93.67 57.09 -3.15
C LYS A 316 93.91 58.51 -2.64
N SER A 317 92.96 59.08 -1.88
CA SER A 317 93.10 60.42 -1.31
C SER A 317 94.03 60.49 -0.09
N LEU A 318 94.54 59.36 0.41
CA LEU A 318 95.48 59.33 1.54
C LEU A 318 96.88 59.73 1.09
N ASN A 319 97.27 60.96 1.43
CA ASN A 319 98.58 61.49 1.06
C ASN A 319 99.58 61.41 2.21
N VAL A 320 100.87 61.29 1.86
CA VAL A 320 101.96 61.43 2.82
C VAL A 320 102.23 62.92 3.02
N LYS A 321 102.14 63.39 4.27
CA LYS A 321 102.41 64.79 4.62
C LYS A 321 103.79 64.91 5.28
N ASN A 322 104.41 66.09 5.16
CA ASN A 322 105.72 66.42 5.75
C ASN A 322 106.83 65.42 5.35
N PHE A 323 106.82 64.97 4.10
CA PHE A 323 107.85 64.08 3.58
C PHE A 323 109.16 64.85 3.39
N THR A 324 110.19 64.46 4.15
CA THR A 324 111.50 65.10 4.13
C THR A 324 112.60 64.06 4.01
N VAL A 325 113.64 64.39 3.24
CA VAL A 325 114.85 63.57 3.13
C VAL A 325 116.05 64.44 3.49
N LYS A 326 116.86 64.01 4.45
CA LYS A 326 118.11 64.67 4.86
C LYS A 326 119.28 63.74 4.57
N ILE A 327 120.34 64.26 3.96
CA ILE A 327 121.55 63.49 3.65
C ILE A 327 122.57 63.67 4.78
N THR A 328 123.10 62.57 5.31
CA THR A 328 124.21 62.55 6.28
C THR A 328 125.23 61.51 5.81
N GLY A 329 126.36 61.96 5.27
CA GLY A 329 127.31 61.11 4.54
C GLY A 329 126.62 60.36 3.40
N ASN A 330 126.88 59.05 3.27
CA ASN A 330 126.25 58.17 2.26
C ASN A 330 124.89 57.60 2.69
N THR A 331 124.17 58.29 3.60
CA THR A 331 122.86 57.84 4.12
C THR A 331 121.79 58.91 3.91
N ALA A 332 120.65 58.50 3.34
CA ALA A 332 119.43 59.30 3.31
C ALA A 332 118.56 58.97 4.53
N LYS A 333 118.42 59.93 5.45
CA LYS A 333 117.49 59.88 6.59
C LYS A 333 116.15 60.47 6.14
N ILE A 334 115.13 59.63 6.10
CA ILE A 334 113.81 59.95 5.55
C ILE A 334 112.81 60.02 6.70
N SER A 335 111.95 61.03 6.71
CA SER A 335 110.86 61.15 7.68
C SER A 335 109.58 61.70 7.06
N TRP A 336 108.43 61.34 7.63
CA TRP A 336 107.10 61.81 7.22
C TRP A 336 106.11 61.83 8.39
N LYS A 337 104.96 62.49 8.24
CA LYS A 337 103.88 62.44 9.22
C LYS A 337 103.14 61.10 9.13
N LYS A 338 102.90 60.46 10.28
CA LYS A 338 102.09 59.23 10.38
C LYS A 338 100.69 59.45 9.80
N ASN A 339 100.15 58.44 9.14
CA ASN A 339 98.83 58.44 8.52
C ASN A 339 98.08 57.18 8.99
N PHE A 340 97.34 57.32 10.09
CA PHE A 340 96.62 56.21 10.73
C PHE A 340 95.51 55.60 9.84
N ARG A 341 95.07 56.31 8.80
CA ARG A 341 94.05 55.84 7.85
C ARG A 341 94.63 54.93 6.77
N ALA A 342 95.94 55.01 6.53
CA ALA A 342 96.68 54.12 5.64
C ALA A 342 97.00 52.78 6.32
N GLN A 343 97.26 51.74 5.53
CA GLN A 343 97.76 50.46 6.04
C GLN A 343 99.29 50.49 6.19
N GLY A 344 99.97 51.13 5.26
CA GLY A 344 101.42 51.29 5.29
C GLY A 344 101.90 52.28 4.24
N TYR A 345 103.20 52.25 3.98
CA TYR A 345 103.85 53.13 3.01
C TYR A 345 104.65 52.33 1.99
N LEU A 346 104.67 52.81 0.74
CA LEU A 346 105.57 52.32 -0.28
C LEU A 346 106.63 53.40 -0.48
N LEU A 347 107.86 53.12 -0.04
CA LEU A 347 109.00 54.01 -0.20
C LEU A 347 109.82 53.51 -1.39
N MET A 348 110.01 54.37 -2.38
CA MET A 348 110.73 54.07 -3.60
C MET A 348 111.90 55.01 -3.75
N TYR A 349 113.03 54.52 -4.25
CA TYR A 349 114.14 55.38 -4.60
C TYR A 349 114.91 54.84 -5.80
N ASN A 350 115.45 55.76 -6.59
CA ASN A 350 116.27 55.44 -7.75
C ASN A 350 117.32 56.51 -7.96
N GLU A 351 118.47 56.10 -8.49
CA GLU A 351 119.44 57.02 -9.06
C GLU A 351 118.84 57.59 -10.36
N VAL A 352 118.84 58.90 -10.54
CA VAL A 352 118.10 59.57 -11.63
C VAL A 352 118.60 59.15 -13.02
N SER A 353 119.89 58.85 -13.15
CA SER A 353 120.51 58.34 -14.38
C SER A 353 120.15 56.89 -14.69
N LYS A 354 119.53 56.15 -13.76
CA LYS A 354 119.22 54.72 -13.88
C LYS A 354 117.73 54.47 -13.95
N LYS A 355 117.36 53.47 -14.75
CA LYS A 355 115.97 52.99 -14.88
C LYS A 355 115.51 52.15 -13.68
N LYS A 356 116.43 51.53 -12.92
CA LYS A 356 116.09 50.64 -11.81
C LYS A 356 115.60 51.42 -10.59
N THR A 357 114.37 51.15 -10.17
CA THR A 357 113.81 51.67 -8.91
C THR A 357 113.81 50.59 -7.85
N ILE A 358 114.27 50.93 -6.66
CA ILE A 358 114.20 50.08 -5.49
C ILE A 358 112.94 50.44 -4.72
N THR A 359 112.11 49.45 -4.43
CA THR A 359 110.83 49.61 -3.75
C THR A 359 110.88 48.91 -2.40
N LEU A 360 110.58 49.66 -1.35
CA LEU A 360 110.57 49.20 0.03
C LEU A 360 109.14 49.31 0.57
N LYS A 361 108.57 48.18 0.96
CA LYS A 361 107.24 48.12 1.54
C LYS A 361 107.33 48.24 3.06
N ILE A 362 106.75 49.31 3.59
CA ILE A 362 106.66 49.55 5.02
C ILE A 362 105.28 49.07 5.49
N GLY A 363 105.26 47.95 6.21
CA GLY A 363 104.05 47.22 6.60
C GLY A 363 103.16 47.91 7.63
N LYS A 364 103.70 48.87 8.39
CA LYS A 364 103.02 49.51 9.53
C LYS A 364 102.86 51.01 9.29
N ASN A 365 101.64 51.52 9.41
CA ASN A 365 101.30 52.94 9.30
C ASN A 365 101.85 53.80 10.46
N SER A 366 102.28 53.16 11.56
CA SER A 366 102.87 53.82 12.72
C SER A 366 104.33 54.22 12.51
N ILE A 367 104.97 53.73 11.45
CA ILE A 367 106.35 54.08 11.07
C ILE A 367 106.36 55.44 10.35
N SER A 368 107.23 56.34 10.81
CA SER A 368 107.38 57.70 10.28
C SER A 368 108.81 58.07 9.87
N LYS A 369 109.75 57.13 9.97
CA LYS A 369 111.17 57.35 9.67
C LYS A 369 111.76 56.09 9.03
N TYR A 370 112.71 56.27 8.10
CA TYR A 370 113.49 55.19 7.51
C TYR A 370 114.86 55.71 7.08
N SER A 371 115.88 54.86 7.11
CA SER A 371 117.24 55.23 6.71
C SER A 371 117.72 54.34 5.58
N ILE A 372 118.07 54.95 4.44
CA ILE A 372 118.65 54.24 3.30
C ILE A 372 120.16 54.52 3.31
N LYS A 373 120.95 53.49 3.61
CA LYS A 373 122.41 53.56 3.72
C LYS A 373 123.08 53.16 2.39
N LYS A 374 124.40 53.37 2.30
CA LYS A 374 125.26 52.93 1.17
C LYS A 374 124.84 53.54 -0.18
N LEU A 375 124.42 54.81 -0.19
CA LEU A 375 124.15 55.55 -1.42
C LEU A 375 125.46 56.03 -2.06
N LYS A 376 125.52 56.05 -3.40
CA LYS A 376 126.73 56.45 -4.13
C LYS A 376 126.93 57.96 -4.04
N LYS A 377 128.14 58.37 -3.63
CA LYS A 377 128.56 59.78 -3.56
C LYS A 377 128.49 60.44 -4.94
N GLY A 378 128.06 61.69 -5.02
CA GLY A 378 127.96 62.45 -6.27
C GLY A 378 126.70 62.18 -7.11
N CYS A 379 125.99 61.07 -6.87
CA CYS A 379 124.79 60.73 -7.61
C CYS A 379 123.54 61.50 -7.13
N VAL A 380 122.63 61.82 -8.05
CA VAL A 380 121.30 62.38 -7.72
C VAL A 380 120.30 61.24 -7.55
N TYR A 381 119.66 61.18 -6.40
CA TYR A 381 118.60 60.22 -6.11
C TYR A 381 117.25 60.90 -6.06
N ARG A 382 116.24 60.23 -6.61
CA ARG A 382 114.83 60.55 -6.42
C ARG A 382 114.29 59.61 -5.36
N PHE A 383 113.70 60.18 -4.32
CA PHE A 383 112.95 59.46 -3.29
C PHE A 383 111.47 59.76 -3.48
N GLN A 384 110.66 58.72 -3.43
CA GLN A 384 109.21 58.81 -3.56
C GLN A 384 108.57 58.01 -2.45
N ILE A 385 107.51 58.55 -1.86
CA ILE A 385 106.73 57.80 -0.88
C ILE A 385 105.24 57.99 -1.16
N CYS A 386 104.47 56.93 -1.08
CA CYS A 386 103.01 57.00 -1.05
C CYS A 386 102.48 56.15 0.11
N THR A 387 101.23 56.41 0.49
CA THR A 387 100.51 55.47 1.34
C THR A 387 100.01 54.31 0.49
N TYR A 388 99.74 53.17 1.12
CA TYR A 388 98.95 52.11 0.50
C TYR A 388 97.92 51.54 1.46
N LYS A 389 96.86 50.97 0.90
CA LYS A 389 95.85 50.18 1.60
C LYS A 389 95.43 48.99 0.74
N LYS A 390 95.31 47.81 1.35
CA LYS A 390 94.77 46.62 0.67
C LYS A 390 93.25 46.66 0.73
N ILE A 391 92.59 46.64 -0.42
CA ILE A 391 91.13 46.58 -0.55
C ILE A 391 90.80 45.34 -1.38
N LYS A 392 90.06 44.41 -0.78
CA LYS A 392 89.94 43.03 -1.29
C LYS A 392 91.33 42.43 -1.53
N ASN A 393 91.65 42.09 -2.79
CA ASN A 393 92.91 41.49 -3.18
C ASN A 393 93.84 42.44 -3.95
N ARG A 394 93.56 43.76 -3.95
CA ARG A 394 94.38 44.76 -4.66
C ARG A 394 94.95 45.78 -3.69
N PHE A 395 96.21 46.18 -3.91
CA PHE A 395 96.82 47.30 -3.21
C PHE A 395 96.47 48.60 -3.93
N VAL A 396 95.85 49.53 -3.22
CA VAL A 396 95.54 50.87 -3.69
C VAL A 396 96.57 51.82 -3.10
N TYR A 397 97.19 52.62 -3.96
CA TYR A 397 98.24 53.56 -3.59
C TYR A 397 97.70 55.00 -3.63
N GLY A 398 98.07 55.78 -2.62
CA GLY A 398 97.82 57.22 -2.60
C GLY A 398 98.77 57.98 -3.52
N THR A 399 98.64 59.31 -3.55
CA THR A 399 99.52 60.16 -4.36
C THR A 399 100.96 60.10 -3.85
N TYR A 400 101.92 60.04 -4.78
CA TYR A 400 103.34 60.02 -4.46
C TYR A 400 103.86 61.42 -4.10
N SER A 401 104.38 61.56 -2.89
CA SER A 401 105.29 62.65 -2.51
C SER A 401 106.68 62.35 -3.04
N ARG A 402 107.39 63.36 -3.53
CA ARG A 402 108.67 63.18 -4.24
C ARG A 402 109.69 64.23 -3.80
N VAL A 403 110.94 63.79 -3.62
CA VAL A 403 112.08 64.66 -3.30
C VAL A 403 113.28 64.17 -4.12
N LYS A 404 114.04 65.08 -4.71
CA LYS A 404 115.29 64.78 -5.42
C LYS A 404 116.45 65.45 -4.71
N LEU A 405 117.51 64.71 -4.40
CA LEU A 405 118.69 65.23 -3.71
C LEU A 405 119.97 64.58 -4.24
N LYS A 406 121.06 65.34 -4.27
CA LYS A 406 122.40 64.85 -4.59
C LYS A 406 123.09 64.35 -3.31
N ILE A 407 123.78 63.21 -3.40
CA ILE A 407 124.61 62.70 -2.30
C ILE A 407 125.93 63.47 -2.29
N LYS A 408 126.21 64.15 -1.18
CA LYS A 408 127.40 64.99 -1.00
C LYS A 408 128.65 64.17 -0.73
#